data_AF-A0A7V6YFA1-F1
#
_entry.id   AF-A0A7V6YFA1-F1
#
_cell.length_a   1.000
_cell.length_b   1.000
_cell.length_c   1.000
_cell.angle_alpha   90.00
_cell.angle_beta   90.00
_cell.angle_gamma   90.00
#
_symmetry.space_group_name_H-M   'P 1'
#
loop_
_entity.id
_entity.type
_entity.pdbx_description
1 polymer ?
#
loop_
_entity_poly.entity_id
_entity_poly.type
_entity_poly.pdbx_seq_one_letter_code
_entity_poly.pdbx_strand_id
1 'polypeptide(L)'
;MPLAGAEERRSATVWERYQKYLCHDGELGLTLDVSTVPFPDDYLPAMAPKMAEVFRHMEELEGGALANPDEGRMVGHYWLRAPELAPAVGIRREIEEALQAVRDFARQVHTGVITGQKGRPFINYLLLGIGGSSLGPRLVADALGGEGDKLRGYFLDNTDPDGFDRVFARLKEDLDRTLVIVISKSGSTVETRNALAETRWLYRAAGLELPRHAVSITQRGSRLDRLSREEGWLASFPMWDWVGGRTSVMSAVGLLPAALQGLDIDGFLAGARR
;
A
#
# COMPACT_ATOMS: atom_id res chain seq x y z
N MET A 1 71.66 -10.71 -0.11
CA MET A 1 70.81 -9.86 -0.97
C MET A 1 69.35 -10.16 -0.62
N PRO A 2 68.65 -9.26 0.08
CA PRO A 2 67.22 -9.44 0.33
C PRO A 2 66.46 -9.05 -0.94
N LEU A 3 65.59 -9.94 -1.43
CA LEU A 3 64.64 -9.63 -2.49
C LEU A 3 63.45 -8.89 -1.87
N ALA A 4 63.34 -7.62 -2.25
CA ALA A 4 62.18 -6.79 -2.01
C ALA A 4 60.99 -7.25 -2.89
N GLY A 5 59.77 -7.00 -2.39
CA GLY A 5 58.61 -6.82 -3.27
C GLY A 5 57.59 -7.95 -3.32
N ALA A 6 57.13 -8.44 -2.17
CA ALA A 6 55.76 -8.93 -2.05
C ALA A 6 55.04 -7.97 -1.12
N GLU A 7 54.48 -6.88 -1.68
CA GLU A 7 53.47 -6.10 -0.99
C GLU A 7 52.30 -7.05 -0.68
N GLU A 8 52.27 -7.53 0.57
CA GLU A 8 51.04 -7.98 1.21
C GLU A 8 50.00 -6.89 0.99
N ARG A 9 49.09 -7.10 0.01
CA ARG A 9 47.83 -6.37 -0.04
C ARG A 9 47.09 -6.72 1.25
N ARG A 10 47.31 -5.93 2.30
CA ARG A 10 46.55 -6.03 3.54
C ARG A 10 45.09 -5.80 3.16
N SER A 11 44.32 -6.88 3.14
CA SER A 11 42.86 -6.81 3.16
C SER A 11 42.48 -5.83 4.26
N ALA A 12 41.75 -4.76 3.91
CA ALA A 12 41.24 -3.82 4.89
C ALA A 12 40.54 -4.59 6.01
N THR A 13 40.82 -4.21 7.26
CA THR A 13 40.11 -4.72 8.42
C THR A 13 38.62 -4.41 8.28
N VAL A 14 37.77 -5.21 8.94
CA VAL A 14 36.31 -4.96 8.97
C VAL A 14 36.02 -3.53 9.47
N TRP A 15 36.83 -3.03 10.41
CA TRP A 15 36.72 -1.66 10.90
C TRP A 15 37.03 -0.61 9.84
N GLU A 16 38.10 -0.75 9.07
CA GLU A 16 38.43 0.18 7.98
C GLU A 16 37.35 0.16 6.88
N ARG A 17 36.80 -1.03 6.57
CA ARG A 17 35.67 -1.16 5.65
C ARG A 17 34.41 -0.50 6.20
N TYR A 18 34.12 -0.65 7.48
CA TYR A 18 33.01 0.01 8.15
C TYR A 18 33.13 1.54 8.06
N GLN A 19 34.28 2.10 8.40
CA GLN A 19 34.53 3.54 8.29
C GLN A 19 34.37 4.06 6.85
N LYS A 20 34.70 3.23 5.85
CA LYS A 20 34.62 3.60 4.43
C LYS A 20 33.23 3.44 3.81
N TYR A 21 32.49 2.40 4.20
CA TYR A 21 31.27 1.97 3.52
C TYR A 21 29.98 2.10 4.36
N LEU A 22 30.08 2.60 5.60
CA LEU A 22 28.93 3.08 6.32
C LEU A 22 28.40 4.37 5.67
N CYS A 23 27.20 4.29 5.11
CA CYS A 23 26.49 5.46 4.60
C CYS A 23 25.44 5.87 5.63
N HIS A 24 25.51 7.12 6.10
CA HIS A 24 24.46 7.72 6.91
C HIS A 24 23.82 8.85 6.11
N ASP A 25 22.51 8.72 5.88
CA ASP A 25 21.69 9.78 5.33
C ASP A 25 20.92 10.45 6.48
N GLY A 26 21.37 11.65 6.86
CA GLY A 26 20.78 12.40 7.97
C GLY A 26 19.40 12.99 7.65
N GLU A 27 19.05 13.15 6.37
CA GLU A 27 17.75 13.66 5.94
C GLU A 27 16.68 12.55 5.99
N LEU A 28 17.06 11.35 5.58
CA LEU A 28 16.22 10.14 5.64
C LEU A 28 16.26 9.48 7.02
N GLY A 29 17.25 9.80 7.85
CA GLY A 29 17.49 9.10 9.12
C GLY A 29 17.87 7.63 8.92
N LEU A 30 18.38 7.27 7.74
CA LEU A 30 18.74 5.90 7.38
C LEU A 30 20.25 5.70 7.46
N THR A 31 20.63 4.52 7.93
CA THR A 31 22.03 4.10 7.93
C THR A 31 22.15 2.77 7.21
N LEU A 32 23.00 2.73 6.19
CA LEU A 32 23.28 1.56 5.39
C LEU A 32 24.74 1.14 5.63
N ASP A 33 24.93 -0.02 6.25
CA ASP A 33 26.24 -0.63 6.44
C ASP A 33 26.41 -1.82 5.48
N VAL A 34 27.31 -1.68 4.51
CA VAL A 34 27.69 -2.75 3.57
C VAL A 34 29.11 -3.28 3.81
N SER A 35 29.72 -2.96 4.95
CA SER A 35 31.13 -3.29 5.23
C SER A 35 31.43 -4.79 5.23
N THR A 36 30.44 -5.61 5.57
CA THR A 36 30.53 -7.08 5.63
C THR A 36 30.16 -7.77 4.32
N VAL A 37 29.68 -7.02 3.32
CA VAL A 37 29.37 -7.57 1.99
C VAL A 37 30.68 -7.79 1.24
N PRO A 38 30.95 -9.00 0.71
CA PRO A 38 32.18 -9.29 0.00
C PRO A 38 32.11 -8.69 -1.42
N PHE A 39 32.84 -7.59 -1.63
CA PHE A 39 33.06 -7.00 -2.95
C PHE A 39 34.48 -6.42 -3.06
N PRO A 40 35.09 -6.44 -4.25
CA PRO A 40 36.45 -5.93 -4.45
C PRO A 40 36.50 -4.40 -4.27
N ASP A 41 37.66 -3.86 -3.91
CA ASP A 41 37.80 -2.44 -3.54
C ASP A 41 37.42 -1.45 -4.66
N ASP A 42 37.47 -1.90 -5.91
CA ASP A 42 37.13 -1.15 -7.12
C ASP A 42 35.67 -1.35 -7.58
N TYR A 43 34.86 -2.13 -6.85
CA TYR A 43 33.48 -2.46 -7.24
C TYR A 43 32.60 -1.22 -7.42
N LEU A 44 32.55 -0.32 -6.42
CA LEU A 44 31.71 0.87 -6.50
C LEU A 44 32.14 1.82 -7.64
N PRO A 45 33.44 2.15 -7.81
CA PRO A 45 33.91 2.87 -9.00
C PRO A 45 33.52 2.19 -10.33
N ALA A 46 33.65 0.86 -10.42
CA ALA A 46 33.30 0.11 -11.62
C ALA A 46 31.79 0.13 -11.92
N MET A 47 30.93 0.30 -10.91
CA MET A 47 29.48 0.42 -11.08
C MET A 47 29.01 1.83 -11.44
N ALA A 48 29.84 2.86 -11.27
CA ALA A 48 29.42 4.25 -11.47
C ALA A 48 28.76 4.54 -12.84
N PRO A 49 29.27 4.04 -13.99
CA PRO A 49 28.61 4.24 -15.28
C PRO A 49 27.21 3.59 -15.36
N LYS A 50 27.06 2.40 -14.77
CA LYS A 50 25.76 1.70 -14.74
C LYS A 50 24.77 2.43 -13.83
N MET A 51 25.23 2.97 -12.71
CA MET A 51 24.39 3.78 -11.82
C MET A 51 23.91 5.06 -12.50
N ALA A 52 24.76 5.72 -13.29
CA ALA A 52 24.34 6.88 -14.09
C ALA A 52 23.23 6.53 -15.10
N GLU A 53 23.32 5.36 -15.74
CA GLU A 53 22.26 4.85 -16.61
C GLU A 53 20.96 4.54 -15.84
N VAL A 54 21.06 3.93 -14.66
CA VAL A 54 19.91 3.68 -13.78
C VAL A 54 19.19 4.98 -13.42
N PHE A 55 19.92 6.02 -13.01
CA PHE A 55 19.31 7.30 -12.66
C PHE A 55 18.59 7.95 -13.84
N ARG A 56 19.16 7.89 -15.05
CA ARG A 56 18.48 8.35 -16.27
C ARG A 56 17.19 7.55 -16.53
N HIS A 57 17.22 6.23 -16.40
CA HIS A 57 16.01 5.41 -16.58
C HIS A 57 14.96 5.67 -15.49
N MET A 58 15.37 6.03 -14.27
CA MET A 58 14.44 6.45 -13.21
C MET A 58 13.75 7.76 -13.57
N GLU A 59 14.48 8.76 -14.08
CA GLU A 59 13.91 10.03 -14.56
C GLU A 59 12.91 9.81 -15.71
N GLU A 60 13.25 8.95 -16.68
CA GLU A 60 12.36 8.57 -17.78
C GLU A 60 11.08 7.89 -17.27
N LEU A 61 11.22 6.96 -16.32
CA LEU A 61 10.12 6.23 -15.70
C LEU A 61 9.18 7.18 -14.95
N GLU A 62 9.73 8.05 -14.10
CA GLU A 62 8.99 9.03 -13.31
C GLU A 62 8.35 10.09 -14.20
N GLY A 63 8.98 10.43 -15.32
CA GLY A 63 8.44 11.29 -16.39
C GLY A 63 7.31 10.67 -17.20
N GLY A 64 6.91 9.42 -16.92
CA GLY A 64 5.76 8.76 -17.54
C GLY A 64 6.07 7.98 -18.81
N ALA A 65 7.32 7.52 -18.98
CA ALA A 65 7.63 6.57 -20.05
C ALA A 65 6.77 5.29 -19.96
N LEU A 66 6.44 4.71 -21.12
CA LEU A 66 5.80 3.41 -21.19
C LEU A 66 6.78 2.32 -20.75
N ALA A 67 6.73 1.96 -19.48
CA ALA A 67 7.64 1.00 -18.87
C ALA A 67 7.08 -0.43 -18.83
N ASN A 68 5.77 -0.59 -19.03
CA ASN A 68 5.16 -1.91 -19.25
C ASN A 68 4.73 -2.04 -20.72
N PRO A 69 5.62 -2.49 -21.62
CA PRO A 69 5.33 -2.58 -23.04
C PRO A 69 4.25 -3.61 -23.38
N ASP A 70 4.18 -4.71 -22.61
CA ASP A 70 3.18 -5.78 -22.85
C ASP A 70 1.75 -5.29 -22.60
N GLU A 71 1.57 -4.37 -21.64
CA GLU A 71 0.26 -3.79 -21.32
C GLU A 71 0.07 -2.36 -21.87
N GLY A 72 1.10 -1.77 -22.48
CA GLY A 72 1.09 -0.38 -22.94
C GLY A 72 0.85 0.64 -21.83
N ARG A 73 1.40 0.40 -20.63
CA ARG A 73 1.13 1.22 -19.43
C ARG A 73 2.35 1.95 -18.89
N MET A 74 2.08 3.12 -18.31
CA MET A 74 3.01 3.83 -17.43
C MET A 74 3.12 3.11 -16.07
N VAL A 75 4.16 3.42 -15.31
CA VAL A 75 4.35 2.95 -13.93
C VAL A 75 4.45 4.18 -13.02
N GLY A 76 3.30 4.58 -12.44
CA GLY A 76 3.14 5.90 -11.83
C GLY A 76 3.03 5.92 -10.30
N HIS A 77 3.42 4.85 -9.61
CA HIS A 77 3.27 4.77 -8.15
C HIS A 77 4.06 5.85 -7.38
N TYR A 78 5.10 6.43 -7.99
CA TYR A 78 5.85 7.59 -7.48
C TYR A 78 4.98 8.85 -7.38
N TRP A 79 4.01 9.02 -8.27
CA TRP A 79 3.12 10.18 -8.26
C TRP A 79 2.15 10.15 -7.09
N LEU A 80 1.87 8.97 -6.51
CA LEU A 80 0.99 8.83 -5.34
C LEU A 80 1.55 9.55 -4.10
N ARG A 81 2.88 9.62 -4.00
CA ARG A 81 3.62 10.28 -2.90
C ARG A 81 4.21 11.63 -3.31
N ALA A 82 4.30 11.93 -4.60
CA ALA A 82 4.74 13.20 -5.17
C ALA A 82 3.88 13.58 -6.39
N PRO A 83 2.61 14.01 -6.20
CA PRO A 83 1.69 14.28 -7.31
C PRO A 83 2.19 15.36 -8.29
N GLU A 84 3.07 16.24 -7.85
CA GLU A 84 3.72 17.26 -8.68
C GLU A 84 4.63 16.68 -9.79
N LEU A 85 5.08 15.43 -9.66
CA LEU A 85 5.87 14.74 -10.68
C LEU A 85 5.02 14.09 -11.78
N ALA A 86 3.68 14.09 -11.63
CA ALA A 86 2.82 13.45 -12.60
C ALA A 86 2.94 14.11 -13.99
N PRO A 87 2.99 13.33 -15.09
CA PRO A 87 3.24 13.85 -16.43
C PRO A 87 2.08 14.67 -17.00
N ALA A 88 0.92 14.63 -16.34
CA ALA A 88 -0.26 15.40 -16.73
C ALA A 88 -0.96 15.97 -15.49
N VAL A 89 -1.42 17.23 -15.62
CA VAL A 89 -2.20 17.94 -14.59
C VAL A 89 -3.45 17.14 -14.17
N GLY A 90 -4.06 16.40 -15.10
CA GLY A 90 -5.21 15.54 -14.80
C GLY A 90 -4.88 14.41 -13.82
N ILE A 91 -3.73 13.75 -13.99
CA ILE A 91 -3.29 12.65 -13.10
C ILE A 91 -3.02 13.21 -11.69
N ARG A 92 -2.29 14.33 -11.62
CA ARG A 92 -2.06 15.04 -10.35
C ARG A 92 -3.37 15.33 -9.63
N ARG A 93 -4.33 15.94 -10.32
CA ARG A 93 -5.62 16.30 -9.75
C ARG A 93 -6.38 15.07 -9.24
N GLU A 94 -6.40 13.97 -10.01
CA GLU A 94 -7.06 12.73 -9.59
C GLU A 94 -6.44 12.14 -8.32
N ILE A 95 -5.12 12.22 -8.16
CA ILE A 95 -4.43 11.75 -6.95
C ILE A 95 -4.80 12.62 -5.74
N GLU A 96 -4.73 13.94 -5.91
CA GLU A 96 -5.07 14.91 -4.86
C GLU A 96 -6.55 14.78 -4.41
N GLU A 97 -7.47 14.64 -5.37
CA GLU A 97 -8.90 14.40 -5.12
C GLU A 97 -9.14 13.08 -4.37
N ALA A 98 -8.47 11.99 -4.79
CA ALA A 98 -8.60 10.69 -4.13
C ALA A 98 -8.07 10.71 -2.69
N LEU A 99 -6.94 11.38 -2.46
CA LEU A 99 -6.36 11.56 -1.12
C LEU A 99 -7.30 12.36 -0.22
N GLN A 100 -7.87 13.45 -0.75
CA GLN A 100 -8.84 14.26 -0.01
C GLN A 100 -10.11 13.46 0.33
N ALA A 101 -10.61 12.67 -0.61
CA ALA A 101 -11.76 11.78 -0.37
C ALA A 101 -11.48 10.76 0.74
N VAL A 102 -10.28 10.19 0.80
CA VAL A 102 -9.86 9.28 1.89
C VAL A 102 -9.90 10.00 3.24
N ARG A 103 -9.30 11.20 3.33
CA ARG A 103 -9.29 12.01 4.57
C ARG A 103 -10.71 12.32 5.03
N ASP A 104 -11.55 12.79 4.12
CA ASP A 104 -12.92 13.19 4.43
C ASP A 104 -13.78 12.00 4.85
N PHE A 105 -13.62 10.85 4.20
CA PHE A 105 -14.34 9.63 4.56
C PHE A 105 -13.91 9.11 5.94
N ALA A 106 -12.60 9.00 6.20
CA ALA A 106 -12.09 8.55 7.49
C ALA A 106 -12.55 9.47 8.62
N ARG A 107 -12.52 10.80 8.41
CA ARG A 107 -13.05 11.78 9.36
C ARG A 107 -14.53 11.53 9.65
N GLN A 108 -15.36 11.36 8.62
CA GLN A 108 -16.80 11.11 8.79
C GLN A 108 -17.10 9.80 9.53
N VAL A 109 -16.29 8.76 9.33
CA VAL A 109 -16.38 7.52 10.10
C VAL A 109 -16.00 7.76 11.56
N HIS A 110 -14.89 8.45 11.82
CA HIS A 110 -14.44 8.73 13.19
C HIS A 110 -15.39 9.63 13.97
N THR A 111 -16.05 10.58 13.32
CA THR A 111 -17.02 11.50 13.95
C THR A 111 -18.42 10.90 14.07
N GLY A 112 -18.65 9.68 13.57
CA GLY A 112 -19.95 9.02 13.60
C GLY A 112 -20.99 9.64 12.66
N VAL A 113 -20.56 10.39 11.63
CA VAL A 113 -21.44 10.81 10.52
C VAL A 113 -21.78 9.59 9.67
N ILE A 114 -20.78 8.77 9.37
CA ILE A 114 -20.95 7.48 8.72
C ILE A 114 -20.91 6.41 9.81
N THR A 115 -21.99 5.64 9.92
CA THR A 115 -22.17 4.60 10.93
C THR A 115 -22.71 3.33 10.27
N GLY A 116 -22.75 2.23 11.04
CA GLY A 116 -23.44 1.03 10.62
C GLY A 116 -24.95 1.20 10.51
N GLN A 117 -25.64 0.22 9.92
CA GLN A 117 -27.09 0.24 9.71
C GLN A 117 -27.91 0.55 10.97
N LYS A 118 -27.46 0.13 12.17
CA LYS A 118 -28.15 0.40 13.44
C LYS A 118 -27.71 1.72 14.10
N GLY A 119 -27.01 2.59 13.37
CA GLY A 119 -26.53 3.89 13.85
C GLY A 119 -25.32 3.81 14.79
N ARG A 120 -24.69 2.63 14.92
CA ARG A 120 -23.53 2.46 15.81
C ARG A 120 -22.22 2.84 15.09
N PRO A 121 -21.28 3.53 15.76
CA PRO A 121 -19.98 3.83 15.18
C PRO A 121 -19.21 2.57 14.79
N PHE A 122 -18.51 2.64 13.66
CA PHE A 122 -17.56 1.61 13.25
C PHE A 122 -16.37 1.58 14.21
N ILE A 123 -15.99 0.39 14.65
CA ILE A 123 -14.79 0.14 15.47
C ILE A 123 -13.86 -0.92 14.85
N ASN A 124 -14.31 -1.56 13.77
CA ASN A 124 -13.51 -2.51 13.02
C ASN A 124 -13.61 -2.17 11.53
N TYR A 125 -12.59 -2.55 10.76
CA TYR A 125 -12.71 -2.73 9.32
C TYR A 125 -12.37 -4.16 8.91
N LEU A 126 -13.07 -4.68 7.90
CA LEU A 126 -12.82 -5.97 7.28
C LEU A 126 -12.39 -5.73 5.82
N LEU A 127 -11.12 -5.97 5.52
CA LEU A 127 -10.56 -5.81 4.21
C LEU A 127 -10.66 -7.12 3.41
N LEU A 128 -11.28 -7.04 2.24
CA LEU A 128 -11.42 -8.14 1.28
C LEU A 128 -10.51 -7.89 0.08
N GLY A 129 -9.43 -8.64 -0.04
CA GLY A 129 -8.44 -8.43 -1.08
C GLY A 129 -7.27 -9.40 -0.96
N ILE A 130 -6.60 -9.69 -2.08
CA ILE A 130 -5.44 -10.60 -2.11
C ILE A 130 -4.21 -9.94 -2.71
N GLY A 131 -3.02 -10.43 -2.33
CA GLY A 131 -1.75 -9.95 -2.85
C GLY A 131 -1.53 -8.47 -2.51
N GLY A 132 -1.22 -7.65 -3.51
CA GLY A 132 -1.00 -6.22 -3.32
C GLY A 132 -2.21 -5.45 -2.76
N SER A 133 -3.43 -5.98 -2.95
CA SER A 133 -4.65 -5.41 -2.38
C SER A 133 -4.80 -5.64 -0.87
N SER A 134 -3.96 -6.47 -0.24
CA SER A 134 -4.04 -6.79 1.20
C SER A 134 -2.70 -6.73 1.92
N LEU A 135 -1.61 -7.22 1.32
CA LEU A 135 -0.30 -7.30 1.97
C LEU A 135 0.26 -5.92 2.38
N GLY A 136 0.15 -4.91 1.50
CA GLY A 136 0.57 -3.55 1.82
C GLY A 136 -0.22 -2.95 2.99
N PRO A 137 -1.56 -2.89 2.91
CA PRO A 137 -2.41 -2.47 4.02
C PRO A 137 -2.14 -3.21 5.33
N ARG A 138 -1.97 -4.54 5.26
CA ARG A 138 -1.69 -5.37 6.43
C ARG A 138 -0.34 -5.07 7.06
N LEU A 139 0.70 -4.87 6.25
CA LEU A 139 2.02 -4.46 6.74
C LEU A 139 1.97 -3.11 7.44
N VAL A 140 1.28 -2.12 6.84
CA VAL A 140 1.14 -0.78 7.44
C VAL A 140 0.37 -0.86 8.77
N ALA A 141 -0.73 -1.61 8.80
CA ALA A 141 -1.53 -1.81 9.99
C ALA A 141 -0.75 -2.48 11.14
N ASP A 142 0.10 -3.46 10.82
CA ASP A 142 0.93 -4.18 11.80
C ASP A 142 2.13 -3.36 12.27
N ALA A 143 2.82 -2.68 11.34
CA ALA A 143 4.05 -1.95 11.66
C ALA A 143 3.79 -0.62 12.39
N LEU A 144 2.67 0.05 12.12
CA LEU A 144 2.36 1.38 12.67
C LEU A 144 1.17 1.39 13.65
N GLY A 145 0.40 0.30 13.72
CA GLY A 145 -0.75 0.19 14.62
C GLY A 145 -0.37 -0.06 16.09
N GLY A 146 -1.35 0.11 16.98
CA GLY A 146 -1.17 -0.15 18.41
C GLY A 146 -2.45 0.00 19.24
N GLU A 147 -2.30 0.12 20.56
CA GLU A 147 -3.44 0.23 21.49
C GLU A 147 -4.30 1.49 21.29
N GLY A 148 -3.75 2.52 20.63
CA GLY A 148 -4.44 3.78 20.33
C GLY A 148 -5.25 3.78 19.04
N ASP A 149 -5.34 2.65 18.33
CA ASP A 149 -6.04 2.56 17.06
C ASP A 149 -7.54 2.86 17.20
N LYS A 150 -8.07 3.65 16.27
CA LYS A 150 -9.49 4.02 16.22
C LYS A 150 -10.37 2.88 15.72
N LEU A 151 -9.92 2.19 14.67
CA LEU A 151 -10.57 1.00 14.12
C LEU A 151 -9.58 -0.16 14.04
N ARG A 152 -10.01 -1.37 14.42
CA ARG A 152 -9.21 -2.59 14.31
C ARG A 152 -9.36 -3.25 12.94
N GLY A 153 -8.24 -3.65 12.33
CA GLY A 153 -8.21 -4.28 11.02
C GLY A 153 -8.34 -5.80 11.04
N TYR A 154 -9.18 -6.33 10.14
CA TYR A 154 -9.32 -7.75 9.84
C TYR A 154 -9.19 -7.96 8.34
N PHE A 155 -8.66 -9.11 7.91
CA PHE A 155 -8.27 -9.33 6.51
C PHE A 155 -8.75 -10.70 6.03
N LEU A 156 -9.41 -10.73 4.87
CA LEU A 156 -9.70 -11.95 4.10
C LEU A 156 -8.88 -11.91 2.80
N ASP A 157 -7.73 -12.59 2.82
CA ASP A 157 -6.72 -12.56 1.75
C ASP A 157 -6.43 -13.92 1.11
N ASN A 158 -7.22 -14.94 1.47
CA ASN A 158 -7.18 -16.29 0.91
C ASN A 158 -8.62 -16.73 0.56
N THR A 159 -8.80 -17.94 0.03
CA THR A 159 -10.12 -18.57 -0.21
C THR A 159 -10.41 -19.73 0.73
N ASP A 160 -9.56 -19.99 1.72
CA ASP A 160 -9.73 -21.03 2.74
C ASP A 160 -10.94 -20.71 3.66
N PRO A 161 -12.00 -21.55 3.65
CA PRO A 161 -13.19 -21.35 4.49
C PRO A 161 -12.87 -21.30 5.98
N ASP A 162 -11.94 -22.12 6.47
CA ASP A 162 -11.57 -22.13 7.89
C ASP A 162 -10.92 -20.78 8.29
N GLY A 163 -10.17 -20.18 7.35
CA GLY A 163 -9.62 -18.84 7.49
C GLY A 163 -10.69 -17.77 7.66
N PHE A 164 -11.76 -17.85 6.86
CA PHE A 164 -12.89 -16.94 6.94
C PHE A 164 -13.64 -17.11 8.26
N ASP A 165 -13.95 -18.36 8.65
CA ASP A 165 -14.68 -18.66 9.88
C ASP A 165 -13.95 -18.13 11.12
N ARG A 166 -12.62 -18.25 11.16
CA ARG A 166 -11.80 -17.67 12.25
C ARG A 166 -11.95 -16.16 12.36
N VAL A 167 -12.02 -15.44 11.23
CA VAL A 167 -12.20 -13.99 11.21
C VAL A 167 -13.64 -13.61 11.55
N PHE A 168 -14.62 -14.29 10.96
CA PHE A 168 -16.04 -14.06 11.20
C PHE A 168 -16.43 -14.32 12.66
N ALA A 169 -15.86 -15.35 13.30
CA ALA A 169 -16.08 -15.62 14.71
C ALA A 169 -15.66 -14.45 15.61
N ARG A 170 -14.57 -13.74 15.26
CA ARG A 170 -14.11 -12.55 16.00
C ARG A 170 -14.99 -11.32 15.76
N LEU A 171 -15.62 -11.22 14.59
CA LEU A 171 -16.45 -10.08 14.20
C LEU A 171 -17.93 -10.23 14.53
N LYS A 172 -18.39 -11.44 14.88
CA LYS A 172 -19.81 -11.82 14.98
C LYS A 172 -20.67 -10.82 15.78
N GLU A 173 -20.18 -10.39 16.95
CA GLU A 173 -20.91 -9.47 17.84
C GLU A 173 -20.86 -8.00 17.36
N ASP A 174 -19.89 -7.67 16.51
CA ASP A 174 -19.57 -6.33 16.04
C ASP A 174 -19.81 -6.14 14.52
N LEU A 175 -20.57 -7.03 13.85
CA LEU A 175 -20.79 -6.94 12.40
C LEU A 175 -21.37 -5.59 11.97
N ASP A 176 -22.35 -5.09 12.71
CA ASP A 176 -22.93 -3.77 12.43
C ASP A 176 -21.97 -2.62 12.77
N ARG A 177 -20.93 -2.86 13.55
CA ARG A 177 -19.85 -1.91 13.83
C ARG A 177 -18.58 -2.21 13.03
N THR A 178 -18.71 -2.96 11.93
CA THR A 178 -17.60 -3.31 11.03
C THR A 178 -17.84 -2.73 9.64
N LEU A 179 -16.87 -1.96 9.16
CA LEU A 179 -16.83 -1.43 7.78
C LEU A 179 -16.10 -2.42 6.88
N VAL A 180 -16.70 -2.83 5.78
CA VAL A 180 -16.12 -3.73 4.77
C VAL A 180 -15.44 -2.92 3.68
N ILE A 181 -14.16 -3.18 3.43
CA ILE A 181 -13.35 -2.54 2.38
C ILE A 181 -13.06 -3.59 1.32
N VAL A 182 -13.66 -3.46 0.12
CA VAL A 182 -13.47 -4.43 -0.96
C VAL A 182 -12.48 -3.89 -1.99
N ILE A 183 -11.36 -4.59 -2.18
CA ILE A 183 -10.26 -4.12 -3.02
C ILE A 183 -9.97 -5.12 -4.14
N SER A 184 -10.25 -4.72 -5.38
CA SER A 184 -9.88 -5.48 -6.58
C SER A 184 -9.83 -4.55 -7.79
N LYS A 185 -8.64 -4.36 -8.37
CA LYS A 185 -8.45 -3.47 -9.53
C LYS A 185 -9.39 -3.80 -10.69
N SER A 186 -9.43 -5.07 -11.11
CA SER A 186 -10.29 -5.53 -12.21
C SER A 186 -11.75 -5.74 -11.78
N GLY A 187 -11.99 -5.86 -10.47
CA GLY A 187 -13.27 -6.30 -9.91
C GLY A 187 -13.62 -7.76 -10.20
N SER A 188 -12.67 -8.55 -10.71
CA SER A 188 -12.88 -9.94 -11.11
C SER A 188 -12.01 -10.96 -10.37
N THR A 189 -11.18 -10.49 -9.42
CA THR A 189 -10.32 -11.36 -8.59
C THR A 189 -11.16 -12.40 -7.85
N VAL A 190 -10.86 -13.68 -8.06
CA VAL A 190 -11.71 -14.79 -7.61
C VAL A 190 -11.76 -14.85 -6.08
N GLU A 191 -10.62 -14.66 -5.43
CA GLU A 191 -10.48 -14.68 -3.98
C GLU A 191 -11.27 -13.54 -3.33
N THR A 192 -11.10 -12.30 -3.82
CA THR A 192 -11.89 -11.14 -3.36
C THR A 192 -13.39 -11.36 -3.60
N ARG A 193 -13.77 -11.94 -4.74
CA ARG A 193 -15.17 -12.24 -5.06
C ARG A 193 -15.75 -13.28 -4.09
N ASN A 194 -15.00 -14.33 -3.77
CA ASN A 194 -15.44 -15.36 -2.82
C ASN A 194 -15.59 -14.74 -1.42
N ALA A 195 -14.60 -13.96 -0.97
CA ALA A 195 -14.67 -13.23 0.30
C ALA A 195 -15.90 -12.30 0.38
N LEU A 196 -16.22 -11.60 -0.71
CA LEU A 196 -17.40 -10.75 -0.81
C LEU A 196 -18.70 -11.55 -0.72
N ALA A 197 -18.78 -12.71 -1.37
CA ALA A 197 -19.95 -13.57 -1.32
C ALA A 197 -20.23 -14.10 0.09
N GLU A 198 -19.19 -14.60 0.77
CA GLU A 198 -19.29 -15.12 2.14
C GLU A 198 -19.61 -14.00 3.15
N THR A 199 -18.95 -12.84 3.00
CA THR A 199 -19.25 -11.65 3.83
C THR A 199 -20.69 -11.19 3.63
N ARG A 200 -21.19 -11.19 2.39
CA ARG A 200 -22.59 -10.84 2.11
C ARG A 200 -23.57 -11.82 2.76
N TRP A 201 -23.28 -13.12 2.70
CA TRP A 201 -24.09 -14.13 3.37
C TRP A 201 -24.13 -13.89 4.88
N LEU A 202 -22.98 -13.64 5.50
CA LEU A 202 -22.86 -13.35 6.94
C LEU A 202 -23.67 -12.11 7.37
N TYR A 203 -23.54 -11.00 6.63
CA TYR A 203 -24.31 -9.79 6.91
C TYR A 203 -25.81 -10.03 6.78
N ARG A 204 -26.23 -10.74 5.72
CA ARG A 204 -27.64 -11.09 5.51
C ARG A 204 -28.19 -11.97 6.64
N ALA A 205 -27.43 -12.97 7.09
CA ALA A 205 -27.79 -13.84 8.20
C ALA A 205 -27.94 -13.05 9.52
N ALA A 206 -27.20 -11.96 9.68
CA ALA A 206 -27.30 -11.04 10.82
C ALA A 206 -28.38 -9.94 10.65
N GLY A 207 -29.15 -9.95 9.56
CA GLY A 207 -30.17 -8.93 9.26
C GLY A 207 -29.59 -7.57 8.85
N LEU A 208 -28.38 -7.56 8.30
CA LEU A 208 -27.67 -6.36 7.85
C LEU A 208 -27.56 -6.32 6.33
N GLU A 209 -27.65 -5.11 5.78
CA GLU A 209 -27.50 -4.81 4.37
C GLU A 209 -26.05 -4.41 4.10
N LEU A 210 -25.26 -5.30 3.46
CA LEU A 210 -23.86 -5.05 3.16
C LEU A 210 -23.58 -3.66 2.53
N PRO A 211 -24.40 -3.11 1.61
CA PRO A 211 -24.17 -1.77 1.06
C PRO A 211 -24.07 -0.65 2.10
N ARG A 212 -24.75 -0.78 3.25
CA ARG A 212 -24.66 0.17 4.38
C ARG A 212 -23.38 0.04 5.20
N HIS A 213 -22.54 -0.93 4.86
CA HIS A 213 -21.30 -1.24 5.56
C HIS A 213 -20.12 -1.35 4.60
N ALA A 214 -20.28 -1.13 3.30
CA ALA A 214 -19.24 -1.45 2.32
C ALA A 214 -18.73 -0.21 1.59
N VAL A 215 -17.43 -0.23 1.28
CA VAL A 215 -16.78 0.65 0.31
C VAL A 215 -15.99 -0.18 -0.70
N SER A 216 -15.74 0.38 -1.88
CA SER A 216 -14.91 -0.26 -2.90
C SER A 216 -13.64 0.55 -3.19
N ILE A 217 -12.56 -0.16 -3.52
CA ILE A 217 -11.34 0.43 -4.08
C ILE A 217 -11.01 -0.33 -5.36
N THR A 218 -11.20 0.33 -6.50
CA THR A 218 -11.25 -0.37 -7.78
C THR A 218 -11.05 0.57 -8.96
N GLN A 219 -10.77 0.01 -10.15
CA GLN A 219 -10.69 0.78 -11.38
C GLN A 219 -12.09 1.22 -11.83
N ARG A 220 -12.21 2.46 -12.30
CA ARG A 220 -13.45 2.99 -12.89
C ARG A 220 -13.88 2.12 -14.08
N GLY A 221 -15.17 1.77 -14.14
CA GLY A 221 -15.76 0.88 -15.16
C GLY A 221 -15.54 -0.61 -14.92
N SER A 222 -14.75 -1.00 -13.91
CA SER A 222 -14.57 -2.41 -13.53
C SER A 222 -15.89 -3.06 -13.09
N ARG A 223 -15.86 -4.38 -12.90
CA ARG A 223 -17.02 -5.12 -12.40
C ARG A 223 -17.41 -4.69 -10.98
N LEU A 224 -16.42 -4.49 -10.11
CA LEU A 224 -16.65 -4.07 -8.72
C LEU A 224 -17.17 -2.62 -8.64
N ASP A 225 -16.68 -1.75 -9.54
CA ASP A 225 -17.14 -0.36 -9.61
C ASP A 225 -18.62 -0.28 -9.96
N ARG A 226 -19.04 -1.01 -11.01
CA ARG A 226 -20.45 -1.13 -11.39
C ARG A 226 -21.30 -1.70 -10.27
N LEU A 227 -20.88 -2.82 -9.68
CA LEU A 227 -21.59 -3.45 -8.56
C LEU A 227 -21.79 -2.49 -7.38
N SER A 228 -20.73 -1.79 -6.95
CA SER A 228 -20.80 -0.87 -5.81
C SER A 228 -21.75 0.31 -6.04
N ARG A 229 -21.85 0.80 -7.29
CA ARG A 229 -22.77 1.88 -7.66
C ARG A 229 -24.21 1.38 -7.76
N GLU A 230 -24.42 0.25 -8.42
CA GLU A 230 -25.74 -0.38 -8.57
C GLU A 230 -26.36 -0.70 -7.22
N GLU A 231 -25.55 -1.12 -6.25
CA GLU A 231 -26.01 -1.45 -4.89
C GLU A 231 -25.99 -0.28 -3.91
N GLY A 232 -25.46 0.89 -4.29
CA GLY A 232 -25.43 2.08 -3.43
C GLY A 232 -24.53 1.91 -2.20
N TRP A 233 -23.30 1.43 -2.38
CA TRP A 233 -22.30 1.33 -1.31
C TRP A 233 -21.90 2.71 -0.77
N LEU A 234 -21.38 2.77 0.46
CA LEU A 234 -21.08 4.02 1.18
C LEU A 234 -20.12 4.94 0.40
N ALA A 235 -19.13 4.36 -0.29
CA ALA A 235 -18.17 5.09 -1.11
C ALA A 235 -17.45 4.16 -2.10
N SER A 236 -16.84 4.77 -3.13
CA SER A 236 -15.93 4.11 -4.07
C SER A 236 -14.70 4.99 -4.28
N PHE A 237 -13.51 4.39 -4.17
CA PHE A 237 -12.23 5.06 -4.33
C PHE A 237 -11.49 4.53 -5.57
N PRO A 238 -10.85 5.40 -6.35
CA PRO A 238 -10.23 5.00 -7.61
C PRO A 238 -8.96 4.18 -7.38
N MET A 239 -8.75 3.22 -8.29
CA MET A 239 -7.46 2.60 -8.55
C MET A 239 -7.14 2.74 -10.03
N TRP A 240 -5.94 3.18 -10.36
CA TRP A 240 -5.56 3.48 -11.74
C TRP A 240 -4.78 2.35 -12.41
N ASP A 241 -4.82 2.30 -13.74
CA ASP A 241 -4.14 1.28 -14.54
C ASP A 241 -2.61 1.34 -14.40
N TRP A 242 -2.04 2.54 -14.27
CA TRP A 242 -0.61 2.80 -14.02
C TRP A 242 -0.15 2.52 -12.58
N VAL A 243 -1.06 2.15 -11.68
CA VAL A 243 -0.73 1.64 -10.34
C VAL A 243 -0.72 0.12 -10.34
N GLY A 244 0.46 -0.48 -10.20
CA GLY A 244 0.62 -1.91 -10.00
C GLY A 244 0.09 -2.36 -8.64
N GLY A 245 -0.44 -3.58 -8.55
CA GLY A 245 -0.99 -4.11 -7.29
C GLY A 245 0.04 -4.12 -6.16
N ARG A 246 1.28 -4.55 -6.42
CA ARG A 246 2.36 -4.58 -5.42
C ARG A 246 2.92 -3.20 -5.03
N THR A 247 2.52 -2.14 -5.74
CA THR A 247 2.96 -0.76 -5.50
C THR A 247 1.79 0.16 -5.15
N SER A 248 0.64 -0.40 -4.75
CA SER A 248 -0.60 0.36 -4.55
C SER A 248 -0.80 0.87 -3.13
N VAL A 249 0.06 0.53 -2.17
CA VAL A 249 -0.14 0.86 -0.75
C VAL A 249 -0.26 2.37 -0.49
N MET A 250 0.39 3.21 -1.31
CA MET A 250 0.29 4.68 -1.23
C MET A 250 -0.92 5.27 -1.97
N SER A 251 -1.78 4.44 -2.54
CA SER A 251 -3.10 4.85 -3.05
C SER A 251 -4.17 4.61 -1.99
N ALA A 252 -5.44 4.85 -2.32
CA ALA A 252 -6.57 4.52 -1.44
C ALA A 252 -6.49 3.08 -0.87
N VAL A 253 -5.88 2.13 -1.60
CA VAL A 253 -5.67 0.74 -1.14
C VAL A 253 -5.09 0.67 0.27
N GLY A 254 -3.99 1.38 0.56
CA GLY A 254 -3.38 1.39 1.89
C GLY A 254 -3.76 2.61 2.72
N LEU A 255 -4.00 3.76 2.08
CA LEU A 255 -4.30 5.00 2.80
C LEU A 255 -5.67 4.97 3.48
N LEU A 256 -6.69 4.36 2.87
CA LEU A 256 -8.01 4.26 3.48
C LEU A 256 -7.99 3.43 4.77
N PRO A 257 -7.54 2.16 4.79
CA PRO A 257 -7.47 1.40 6.03
C PRO A 257 -6.54 2.05 7.07
N ALA A 258 -5.42 2.63 6.67
CA ALA A 258 -4.53 3.34 7.59
C ALA A 258 -5.21 4.57 8.24
N ALA A 259 -5.89 5.40 7.45
CA ALA A 259 -6.63 6.55 7.95
C ALA A 259 -7.77 6.11 8.88
N LEU A 260 -8.49 5.05 8.53
CA LEU A 260 -9.55 4.48 9.36
C LEU A 260 -9.01 3.98 10.71
N GLN A 261 -7.86 3.31 10.70
CA GLN A 261 -7.15 2.89 11.91
C GLN A 261 -6.68 4.07 12.75
N GLY A 262 -6.56 5.27 12.17
CA GLY A 262 -6.16 6.49 12.85
C GLY A 262 -4.68 6.84 12.69
N LEU A 263 -4.00 6.18 11.76
CA LEU A 263 -2.58 6.41 11.45
C LEU A 263 -2.39 7.72 10.68
N ASP A 264 -1.20 8.32 10.83
CA ASP A 264 -0.80 9.52 10.11
C ASP A 264 -0.44 9.20 8.65
N ILE A 265 -1.45 9.22 7.78
CA ILE A 265 -1.26 8.97 6.34
C ILE A 265 -0.45 10.07 5.64
N ASP A 266 -0.45 11.29 6.17
CA ASP A 266 0.26 12.42 5.58
C ASP A 266 1.75 12.31 5.90
N GLY A 267 2.09 11.96 7.14
CA GLY A 267 3.44 11.57 7.53
C GLY A 267 3.95 10.35 6.77
N PHE A 268 3.12 9.34 6.55
CA PHE A 268 3.47 8.16 5.75
C PHE A 268 3.84 8.53 4.30
N LEU A 269 3.02 9.33 3.62
CA LEU A 269 3.31 9.81 2.27
C LEU A 269 4.53 10.74 2.23
N ALA A 270 4.66 11.63 3.21
CA ALA A 270 5.80 12.53 3.32
C ALA A 270 7.11 11.76 3.51
N GLY A 271 7.11 10.69 4.30
CA GLY A 271 8.27 9.81 4.46
C GLY A 271 8.63 9.08 3.17
N ALA A 272 7.62 8.57 2.45
CA ALA A 272 7.84 7.86 1.19
C ALA A 272 8.32 8.76 0.03
N ARG A 273 8.00 10.06 0.09
CA ARG A 273 8.38 11.07 -0.91
C ARG A 273 9.88 11.40 -0.88
N ARG A 274 10.52 11.30 0.28
CA ARG A 274 11.93 11.65 0.45
C ARG A 274 12.85 10.67 -0.27
#